data_AF-A0A5B8W9Z2-F1
#
_entry.id   AF-A0A5B8W9Z2-F1
#
_cell.length_a   1.000
_cell.length_b   1.000
_cell.length_c   1.000
_cell.angle_alpha   90.00
_cell.angle_beta   90.00
_cell.angle_gamma   90.00
#
_symmetry.space_group_name_H-M   'P 1'
#
loop_
_entity.id
_entity.type
_entity.pdbx_description
1 polymer ?
#
loop_
_entity_poly.entity_id
_entity_poly.type
_entity_poly.pdbx_seq_one_letter_code
_entity_poly.pdbx_strand_id
1 'polypeptide(L)'
;MNGIRFTKWFAIYALLISVVVSSCQKDESVKDMETTKPVTAADSTALGIINTPGNFLAGKGVLKITIEDSTYTFDAGTDSIAFINVHNSDNKYFGITAINKAHTMSFGISSEGLASASINSKVAGSQFLFTVDEKKPLLQYTLTKFVGKDDSGKITIDKYNKDNMIAKGTFFTFLAKDDKENSPFYRVEGSFELQLK
;
A
#
# COMPACT_ATOMS: atom_id res chain seq x y z
N MET A 1 51.59 36.65 -37.13
CA MET A 1 51.83 35.32 -36.51
C MET A 1 50.78 35.08 -35.42
N ASN A 2 49.50 34.97 -35.75
CA ASN A 2 48.74 33.74 -36.06
C ASN A 2 48.77 32.59 -35.02
N GLY A 3 49.31 32.80 -33.81
CA GLY A 3 49.35 31.75 -32.77
C GLY A 3 48.25 31.82 -31.71
N ILE A 4 47.76 33.01 -31.37
CA ILE A 4 46.92 33.21 -30.16
C ILE A 4 45.42 33.01 -30.44
N ARG A 5 45.01 33.11 -31.71
CA ARG A 5 43.62 32.86 -32.13
C ARG A 5 43.32 31.37 -32.28
N PHE A 6 44.31 30.54 -32.58
CA PHE A 6 44.12 29.10 -32.79
C PHE A 6 43.77 28.37 -31.48
N THR A 7 44.38 28.78 -30.37
CA THR A 7 44.17 28.17 -29.05
C THR A 7 42.77 28.43 -28.48
N LYS A 8 42.16 29.58 -28.77
CA LYS A 8 40.78 29.89 -28.34
C LYS A 8 39.73 29.07 -29.08
N TRP A 9 39.94 28.80 -30.37
CA TRP A 9 39.05 27.94 -31.15
C TRP A 9 39.18 26.47 -30.77
N PHE A 10 40.40 26.02 -30.44
CA PHE A 10 40.64 24.65 -29.98
C PHE A 10 39.96 24.35 -28.62
N ALA A 11 39.96 25.31 -27.70
CA ALA A 11 39.28 25.17 -26.41
C ALA A 11 37.74 25.11 -26.53
N ILE A 12 37.16 25.83 -27.50
CA ILE A 12 35.71 25.79 -27.77
C ILE A 12 35.31 24.46 -28.43
N TYR A 13 36.11 23.95 -29.37
CA TYR A 13 35.86 22.65 -29.98
C TYR A 13 36.02 21.49 -28.98
N ALA A 14 36.98 21.55 -28.06
CA ALA A 14 37.14 20.54 -27.02
C ALA A 14 35.95 20.48 -26.05
N LEU A 15 35.30 21.63 -25.77
CA LEU A 15 34.15 21.70 -24.86
C LEU A 15 32.83 21.28 -25.53
N LEU A 16 32.73 21.39 -26.86
CA LEU A 16 31.57 20.93 -27.64
C LEU A 16 31.54 19.41 -27.86
N ILE A 17 32.68 18.72 -27.78
CA ILE A 17 32.74 17.25 -27.93
C ILE A 17 32.34 16.52 -26.63
N SER A 18 32.44 17.17 -25.46
CA SER A 18 32.02 16.59 -24.18
C SER A 18 30.49 16.54 -23.95
N VAL A 19 29.66 17.03 -24.89
CA VAL A 19 28.19 17.06 -24.75
C VAL A 19 27.48 16.00 -25.62
N VAL A 20 28.22 15.16 -26.35
CA VAL A 20 27.62 14.15 -27.27
C VAL A 20 27.87 12.69 -26.82
N VAL A 21 28.17 12.46 -25.54
CA VAL A 21 28.27 11.09 -24.98
C VAL A 21 27.21 10.80 -23.91
N SER A 22 26.18 11.64 -23.75
CA SER A 22 25.03 11.37 -22.88
C SER A 22 23.75 10.95 -23.63
N SER A 23 23.82 10.66 -24.92
CA SER A 23 22.64 10.32 -25.75
C SER A 23 22.71 8.95 -26.45
N CYS A 24 23.44 7.99 -25.89
CA CYS A 24 23.36 6.59 -26.30
C CYS A 24 23.36 5.63 -25.09
N GLN A 25 22.26 5.61 -24.35
CA GLN A 25 21.76 4.38 -23.71
C GLN A 25 20.30 4.23 -24.11
N LYS A 26 20.11 3.89 -25.39
CA LYS A 26 18.92 3.22 -25.87
C LYS A 26 19.25 1.73 -25.80
N ASP A 27 18.36 0.98 -25.15
CA ASP A 27 18.36 -0.47 -24.99
C ASP A 27 19.45 -1.04 -24.05
N GLU A 28 19.44 -0.62 -22.78
CA GLU A 28 19.75 -1.57 -21.71
C GLU A 28 18.48 -2.37 -21.41
N SER A 29 18.44 -3.57 -21.99
CA SER A 29 17.72 -4.73 -21.50
C SER A 29 17.44 -4.61 -20.00
N VAL A 30 16.16 -4.69 -19.65
CA VAL A 30 15.67 -5.00 -18.30
C VAL A 30 16.67 -5.95 -17.67
N LYS A 31 17.49 -5.45 -16.74
CA LYS A 31 18.21 -6.32 -15.82
C LYS A 31 17.10 -6.99 -15.06
N ASP A 32 16.84 -8.24 -15.44
CA ASP A 32 16.05 -9.19 -14.69
C ASP A 32 16.27 -8.87 -13.22
N MET A 33 15.19 -8.42 -12.56
CA MET A 33 15.16 -8.40 -11.11
C MET A 33 15.62 -9.78 -10.72
N GLU A 34 16.82 -9.84 -10.18
CA GLU A 34 17.48 -11.06 -9.77
C GLU A 34 16.45 -11.82 -8.95
N THR A 35 15.92 -12.85 -9.61
CA THR A 35 14.90 -13.73 -9.13
C THR A 35 15.31 -14.12 -7.73
N THR A 36 14.56 -13.62 -6.74
CA THR A 36 14.52 -14.18 -5.39
C THR A 36 14.61 -15.68 -5.59
N LYS A 37 15.76 -16.28 -5.22
CA LYS A 37 16.05 -17.69 -5.49
C LYS A 37 14.78 -18.49 -5.24
N PRO A 38 14.27 -19.27 -6.20
CA PRO A 38 13.24 -20.23 -5.86
C PRO A 38 13.93 -21.17 -4.87
N VAL A 39 13.57 -21.05 -3.59
CA VAL A 39 13.86 -22.09 -2.61
C VAL A 39 13.16 -23.30 -3.17
N THR A 40 13.96 -24.16 -3.78
CA THR A 40 13.61 -25.48 -4.25
C THR A 40 12.74 -26.14 -3.19
N ALA A 41 11.50 -26.42 -3.59
CA ALA A 41 10.63 -27.32 -2.85
C ALA A 41 11.35 -28.66 -2.70
N ALA A 42 11.76 -28.96 -1.47
CA ALA A 42 12.09 -30.29 -1.02
C ALA A 42 11.66 -30.38 0.45
N ASP A 43 10.68 -31.25 0.67
CA ASP A 43 10.23 -31.86 1.92
C ASP A 43 9.76 -30.97 3.09
N SER A 44 8.45 -31.01 3.27
CA SER A 44 7.77 -31.46 4.49
C SER A 44 8.52 -31.27 5.82
N THR A 45 7.86 -30.55 6.75
CA THR A 45 8.16 -30.44 8.19
C THR A 45 9.13 -29.33 8.62
N ALA A 46 8.70 -28.08 8.42
CA ALA A 46 9.02 -27.04 9.39
C ALA A 46 7.86 -26.04 9.45
N LEU A 47 7.10 -26.12 10.54
CA LEU A 47 6.33 -25.03 11.10
C LEU A 47 7.29 -23.88 11.44
N GLY A 48 7.75 -23.18 10.42
CA GLY A 48 8.58 -22.00 10.53
C GLY A 48 7.67 -20.79 10.61
N ILE A 49 7.38 -20.35 11.83
CA ILE A 49 6.82 -19.04 12.15
C ILE A 49 7.48 -18.00 11.24
N ILE A 50 6.71 -17.41 10.31
CA ILE A 50 7.21 -16.45 9.32
C ILE A 50 7.47 -15.14 10.04
N ASN A 51 8.56 -15.02 10.77
CA ASN A 51 8.92 -13.82 11.53
C ASN A 51 9.55 -12.74 10.62
N THR A 52 8.91 -12.41 9.50
CA THR A 52 9.35 -11.32 8.61
C THR A 52 8.37 -10.14 8.69
N PRO A 53 8.84 -8.91 8.97
CA PRO A 53 8.14 -7.72 8.53
C PRO A 53 7.91 -7.84 7.02
N GLY A 54 6.68 -7.69 6.57
CA GLY A 54 6.36 -7.92 5.17
C GLY A 54 4.91 -7.63 4.82
N ASN A 55 4.68 -7.53 3.52
CA ASN A 55 3.34 -7.43 2.95
C ASN A 55 2.84 -8.86 2.67
N PHE A 56 1.69 -9.20 3.23
CA PHE A 56 1.11 -10.53 3.15
C PHE A 56 -0.18 -10.48 2.35
N LEU A 57 -0.27 -11.29 1.30
CA LEU A 57 -1.53 -11.55 0.61
C LEU A 57 -2.28 -12.65 1.37
N ALA A 58 -3.50 -12.36 1.82
CA ALA A 58 -4.34 -13.33 2.50
C ALA A 58 -4.87 -14.36 1.49
N GLY A 59 -4.79 -15.65 1.84
CA GLY A 59 -5.39 -16.73 1.06
C GLY A 59 -6.72 -17.22 1.64
N LYS A 60 -7.04 -16.82 2.88
CA LYS A 60 -8.25 -17.18 3.63
C LYS A 60 -8.65 -16.04 4.58
N GLY A 61 -9.94 -16.01 4.91
CA GLY A 61 -10.48 -15.07 5.87
C GLY A 61 -11.20 -13.89 5.22
N VAL A 62 -11.63 -12.93 6.04
CA VAL A 62 -12.57 -11.89 5.63
C VAL A 62 -12.15 -10.51 6.15
N LEU A 63 -12.47 -9.49 5.36
CA LEU A 63 -12.49 -8.09 5.76
C LEU A 63 -13.93 -7.59 5.65
N LYS A 64 -14.48 -7.10 6.75
CA LYS A 64 -15.82 -6.48 6.79
C LYS A 64 -15.70 -4.99 7.07
N ILE A 65 -16.51 -4.21 6.38
CA ILE A 65 -16.54 -2.75 6.47
C ILE A 65 -17.99 -2.33 6.53
N THR A 66 -18.37 -1.60 7.57
CA THR A 66 -19.71 -1.08 7.76
C THR A 66 -19.66 0.44 7.69
N ILE A 67 -20.46 1.00 6.78
CA ILE A 67 -20.68 2.44 6.63
C ILE A 67 -22.17 2.66 6.71
N GLU A 68 -22.61 3.47 7.68
CA GLU A 68 -24.02 3.61 8.03
C GLU A 68 -24.65 2.22 8.29
N ASP A 69 -25.69 1.85 7.55
CA ASP A 69 -26.39 0.57 7.69
C ASP A 69 -25.90 -0.50 6.68
N SER A 70 -24.89 -0.16 5.86
CA SER A 70 -24.40 -1.02 4.79
C SER A 70 -23.10 -1.71 5.19
N THR A 71 -23.06 -3.04 5.08
CA THR A 71 -21.85 -3.84 5.33
C THR A 71 -21.33 -4.45 4.04
N TYR A 72 -20.07 -4.16 3.73
CA TYR A 72 -19.32 -4.67 2.61
C TYR A 72 -18.33 -5.72 3.09
N THR A 73 -18.21 -6.83 2.37
CA THR A 73 -17.32 -7.94 2.73
C THR A 73 -16.39 -8.24 1.57
N PHE A 74 -15.09 -8.30 1.84
CA PHE A 74 -14.11 -8.92 0.97
C PHE A 74 -13.76 -10.30 1.53
N ASP A 75 -13.75 -11.31 0.66
CA ASP A 75 -13.38 -12.69 1.00
C ASP A 75 -12.04 -13.04 0.35
N ALA A 76 -11.02 -13.34 1.15
CA ALA A 76 -9.67 -13.63 0.64
C ALA A 76 -9.60 -14.90 -0.24
N GLY A 77 -10.63 -15.74 -0.23
CA GLY A 77 -10.75 -16.87 -1.15
C GLY A 77 -11.09 -16.45 -2.60
N THR A 78 -11.66 -15.27 -2.79
CA THR A 78 -12.11 -14.77 -4.11
C THR A 78 -11.56 -13.40 -4.48
N ASP A 79 -11.39 -12.53 -3.48
CA ASP A 79 -10.93 -11.16 -3.58
C ASP A 79 -9.45 -11.06 -3.19
N SER A 80 -8.79 -9.97 -3.60
CA SER A 80 -7.41 -9.72 -3.19
C SER A 80 -7.39 -8.87 -1.93
N ILE A 81 -6.96 -9.46 -0.81
CA ILE A 81 -6.80 -8.75 0.47
C ILE A 81 -5.35 -8.88 0.91
N ALA A 82 -4.69 -7.76 1.17
CA ALA A 82 -3.32 -7.73 1.65
C ALA A 82 -3.22 -6.98 2.99
N PHE A 83 -2.49 -7.57 3.93
CA PHE A 83 -1.98 -6.88 5.10
C PHE A 83 -0.59 -6.32 4.78
N ILE A 84 -0.41 -5.03 4.97
CA ILE A 84 0.80 -4.32 4.63
C ILE A 84 1.52 -3.96 5.93
N ASN A 85 2.83 -4.17 5.98
CA ASN A 85 3.70 -3.70 7.06
C ASN A 85 5.01 -3.20 6.43
N VAL A 86 5.05 -1.90 6.12
CA VAL A 86 6.18 -1.24 5.45
C VAL A 86 7.07 -0.57 6.47
N HIS A 87 8.38 -0.77 6.31
CA HIS A 87 9.41 0.00 6.98
C HIS A 87 10.39 0.53 5.95
N ASN A 88 10.44 1.85 5.76
CA ASN A 88 11.46 2.53 4.98
C ASN A 88 12.14 3.60 5.83
N SER A 89 13.34 3.29 6.34
CA SER A 89 14.16 4.18 7.15
C SER A 89 13.38 4.74 8.35
N ASP A 90 12.89 5.98 8.26
CA ASP A 90 12.14 6.67 9.31
C ASP A 90 10.63 6.43 9.24
N ASN A 91 10.12 5.98 8.09
CA ASN A 91 8.69 5.79 7.86
C ASN A 91 8.28 4.34 8.13
N LYS A 92 7.37 4.16 9.08
CA LYS A 92 6.83 2.86 9.46
C LYS A 92 5.32 2.94 9.37
N TYR A 93 4.72 2.05 8.58
CA TYR A 93 3.27 2.00 8.42
C TYR A 93 2.81 0.56 8.35
N PHE A 94 1.63 0.31 8.89
CA PHE A 94 0.92 -0.94 8.66
C PHE A 94 -0.53 -0.65 8.26
N GLY A 95 -1.17 -1.62 7.62
CA GLY A 95 -2.53 -1.41 7.13
C GLY A 95 -3.10 -2.61 6.40
N ILE A 96 -4.30 -2.42 5.88
CA ILE A 96 -5.03 -3.41 5.09
C ILE A 96 -5.42 -2.74 3.79
N THR A 97 -5.25 -3.47 2.70
CA THR A 97 -5.80 -3.11 1.39
C THR A 97 -6.63 -4.26 0.85
N ALA A 98 -7.71 -3.94 0.16
CA ALA A 98 -8.58 -4.93 -0.45
C ALA A 98 -9.14 -4.44 -1.78
N ILE A 99 -9.28 -5.34 -2.74
CA ILE A 99 -9.99 -5.10 -4.00
C ILE A 99 -10.80 -6.35 -4.35
N ASN A 100 -12.07 -6.15 -4.69
CA ASN A 100 -12.93 -7.26 -5.05
C ASN A 100 -12.58 -7.77 -6.45
N LYS A 101 -12.90 -9.03 -6.75
CA LYS A 101 -12.60 -9.65 -8.05
C LYS A 101 -13.19 -8.89 -9.25
N ALA A 102 -14.33 -8.22 -9.07
CA ALA A 102 -14.98 -7.44 -10.11
C ALA A 102 -14.32 -6.06 -10.34
N HIS A 103 -13.35 -5.65 -9.51
CA HIS A 103 -12.72 -4.34 -9.53
C HIS A 103 -13.70 -3.16 -9.43
N THR A 104 -14.85 -3.40 -8.79
CA THR A 104 -15.88 -2.38 -8.54
C THR A 104 -15.82 -1.82 -7.13
N MET A 105 -15.00 -2.39 -6.26
CA MET A 105 -14.86 -1.98 -4.87
C MET A 105 -13.42 -2.17 -4.41
N SER A 106 -12.87 -1.15 -3.75
CA SER A 106 -11.57 -1.24 -3.11
C SER A 106 -11.54 -0.45 -1.80
N PHE A 107 -10.71 -0.91 -0.88
CA PHE A 107 -10.55 -0.33 0.44
C PHE A 107 -9.08 -0.27 0.83
N GLY A 108 -8.73 0.78 1.55
CA GLY A 108 -7.44 0.93 2.22
C GLY A 108 -7.61 1.57 3.59
N ILE A 109 -6.89 1.07 4.58
CA ILE A 109 -6.72 1.72 5.89
C ILE A 109 -5.31 1.49 6.40
N SER A 110 -4.72 2.50 7.01
CA SER A 110 -3.34 2.45 7.50
C SER A 110 -3.15 3.23 8.80
N SER A 111 -2.09 2.88 9.51
CA SER A 111 -1.62 3.53 10.72
C SER A 111 -0.10 3.62 10.72
N GLU A 112 0.43 4.60 11.45
CA GLU A 112 1.87 4.74 11.68
C GLU A 112 2.39 3.71 12.68
N GLY A 113 3.65 3.33 12.53
CA GLY A 113 4.35 2.38 13.38
C GLY A 113 4.47 0.99 12.76
N LEU A 114 4.84 0.02 13.60
CA LEU A 114 5.00 -1.38 13.22
C LEU A 114 3.79 -2.17 13.67
N ALA A 115 3.33 -3.08 12.82
CA ALA A 115 2.32 -4.07 13.24
C ALA A 115 2.90 -4.99 14.31
N SER A 116 2.16 -5.18 15.39
CA SER A 116 2.41 -6.22 16.40
C SER A 116 1.09 -6.63 17.06
N ALA A 117 1.12 -7.70 17.84
CA ALA A 117 -0.06 -8.12 18.57
C ALA A 117 -0.42 -7.13 19.69
N SER A 118 -1.71 -6.99 19.96
CA SER A 118 -2.27 -6.11 20.99
C SER A 118 -1.96 -4.63 20.83
N ILE A 119 -1.79 -4.15 19.60
CA ILE A 119 -1.64 -2.71 19.34
C ILE A 119 -2.98 -2.03 19.15
N ASN A 120 -3.02 -0.76 19.54
CA ASN A 120 -4.10 0.16 19.27
C ASN A 120 -3.49 1.46 18.76
N SER A 121 -3.58 1.69 17.45
CA SER A 121 -2.89 2.78 16.78
C SER A 121 -3.88 3.68 16.04
N LYS A 122 -3.61 4.98 16.02
CA LYS A 122 -4.46 5.95 15.33
C LYS A 122 -4.44 5.73 13.82
N VAL A 123 -5.58 5.88 13.17
CA VAL A 123 -5.65 5.82 11.70
C VAL A 123 -4.89 7.02 11.13
N ALA A 124 -3.98 6.75 10.19
CA ALA A 124 -3.19 7.74 9.47
C ALA A 124 -3.74 8.01 8.07
N GLY A 125 -4.44 7.05 7.48
CA GLY A 125 -5.07 7.20 6.17
C GLY A 125 -6.12 6.12 5.93
N SER A 126 -7.21 6.49 5.26
CA SER A 126 -8.22 5.52 4.82
C SER A 126 -8.96 6.00 3.59
N GLN A 127 -9.33 5.06 2.73
CA GLN A 127 -10.12 5.29 1.54
C GLN A 127 -11.01 4.08 1.27
N PHE A 128 -12.25 4.34 0.88
CA PHE A 128 -13.16 3.36 0.34
C PHE A 128 -13.71 3.86 -0.99
N LEU A 129 -13.49 3.09 -2.05
CA LEU A 129 -13.87 3.42 -3.41
C LEU A 129 -14.83 2.35 -3.91
N PHE A 130 -15.97 2.76 -4.49
CA PHE A 130 -16.85 1.81 -5.14
C PHE A 130 -17.67 2.42 -6.27
N THR A 131 -17.97 1.57 -7.25
CA THR A 131 -18.79 1.89 -8.41
C THR A 131 -20.14 1.22 -8.26
N VAL A 132 -21.23 2.00 -8.30
CA VAL A 132 -22.60 1.48 -8.21
C VAL A 132 -23.15 1.04 -9.57
N ASP A 133 -22.64 1.65 -10.65
CA ASP A 133 -23.00 1.41 -12.05
C ASP A 133 -21.82 1.90 -12.91
N GLU A 134 -21.42 1.16 -13.95
CA GLU A 134 -20.35 1.53 -14.87
C GLU A 134 -20.56 2.91 -15.53
N LYS A 135 -21.81 3.37 -15.60
CA LYS A 135 -22.19 4.67 -16.15
C LYS A 135 -22.17 5.82 -15.14
N LYS A 136 -21.98 5.53 -13.85
CA LYS A 136 -21.98 6.53 -12.77
C LYS A 136 -20.56 6.79 -12.27
N PRO A 137 -20.28 8.01 -11.78
CA PRO A 137 -18.98 8.33 -11.21
C PRO A 137 -18.68 7.44 -10.00
N LEU A 138 -17.40 7.13 -9.81
CA LEU A 138 -16.86 6.42 -8.66
C LEU A 138 -17.27 7.15 -7.37
N LEU A 139 -17.88 6.43 -6.43
CA LEU A 139 -18.13 6.95 -5.09
C LEU A 139 -16.86 6.77 -4.25
N GLN A 140 -16.41 7.86 -3.63
CA GLN A 140 -15.22 7.89 -2.81
C GLN A 140 -15.55 8.38 -1.40
N TYR A 141 -15.16 7.58 -0.42
CA TYR A 141 -15.11 7.96 0.98
C TYR A 141 -13.65 8.00 1.40
N THR A 142 -13.20 9.10 1.99
CA THR A 142 -11.79 9.23 2.40
C THR A 142 -11.65 9.91 3.75
N LEU A 143 -10.59 9.55 4.46
CA LEU A 143 -10.18 10.26 5.66
C LEU A 143 -9.74 11.66 5.22
N THR A 144 -10.50 12.67 5.59
CA THR A 144 -10.13 14.04 5.22
C THR A 144 -9.10 14.63 6.18
N LYS A 145 -8.32 15.59 5.67
CA LYS A 145 -7.36 16.38 6.46
C LYS A 145 -8.01 17.32 7.48
N PHE A 146 -9.33 17.49 7.40
CA PHE A 146 -10.10 18.39 8.27
C PHE A 146 -10.58 17.73 9.58
N VAL A 147 -10.32 16.42 9.76
CA VAL A 147 -10.55 15.74 11.05
C VAL A 147 -9.38 16.05 11.98
N GLY A 148 -9.65 16.43 13.23
CA GLY A 148 -8.60 16.65 14.23
C GLY A 148 -7.73 15.40 14.42
N LYS A 149 -6.44 15.57 14.79
CA LYS A 149 -5.49 14.46 15.00
C LYS A 149 -5.93 13.42 16.06
N ASP A 150 -6.94 13.74 16.87
CA ASP A 150 -7.51 12.84 17.87
C ASP A 150 -8.79 12.13 17.39
N ASP A 151 -9.36 12.57 16.27
CA ASP A 151 -10.66 12.14 15.75
C ASP A 151 -10.54 11.23 14.51
N SER A 152 -9.33 10.86 14.08
CA SER A 152 -9.13 10.03 12.89
C SER A 152 -9.57 8.56 13.05
N GLY A 153 -9.84 8.12 14.28
CA GLY A 153 -10.17 6.73 14.60
C GLY A 153 -8.94 5.86 14.87
N LYS A 154 -9.15 4.55 14.97
CA LYS A 154 -8.15 3.59 15.47
C LYS A 154 -8.18 2.26 14.72
N ILE A 155 -7.02 1.64 14.57
CA ILE A 155 -6.82 0.24 14.19
C ILE A 155 -6.35 -0.53 15.42
N THR A 156 -7.05 -1.61 15.76
CA THR A 156 -6.66 -2.55 16.82
C THR A 156 -6.26 -3.87 16.18
N ILE A 157 -5.09 -4.40 16.55
CA ILE A 157 -4.65 -5.74 16.14
C ILE A 157 -4.63 -6.64 17.37
N ASP A 158 -5.48 -7.66 17.40
CA ASP A 158 -5.58 -8.62 18.50
C ASP A 158 -4.54 -9.74 18.34
N LYS A 159 -4.38 -10.23 17.10
CA LYS A 159 -3.40 -11.26 16.75
C LYS A 159 -2.63 -10.81 15.52
N TYR A 160 -1.33 -11.02 15.53
CA TYR A 160 -0.45 -10.71 14.43
C TYR A 160 0.56 -11.84 14.26
N ASN A 161 0.75 -12.27 13.02
CA ASN A 161 1.80 -13.18 12.60
C ASN A 161 1.99 -14.40 13.52
N LYS A 162 0.90 -15.14 13.74
CA LYS A 162 0.85 -16.29 14.63
C LYS A 162 0.25 -17.49 13.90
N ASP A 163 0.98 -18.60 13.84
CA ASP A 163 0.59 -19.80 13.11
C ASP A 163 0.31 -19.47 11.63
N ASN A 164 -0.92 -19.68 11.15
CA ASN A 164 -1.36 -19.27 9.81
C ASN A 164 -2.04 -17.88 9.79
N MET A 165 -2.18 -17.21 10.93
CA MET A 165 -2.80 -15.90 11.06
C MET A 165 -1.84 -14.80 10.65
N ILE A 166 -2.20 -14.06 9.59
CA ILE A 166 -1.51 -12.84 9.20
C ILE A 166 -1.83 -11.75 10.22
N ALA A 167 -3.11 -11.43 10.35
CA ALA A 167 -3.59 -10.43 11.31
C ALA A 167 -5.08 -10.64 11.60
N LYS A 168 -5.48 -10.39 12.85
CA LYS A 168 -6.88 -10.32 13.28
C LYS A 168 -7.09 -9.07 14.12
N GLY A 169 -8.20 -8.38 13.90
CA GLY A 169 -8.53 -7.21 14.69
C GLY A 169 -9.74 -6.44 14.18
N THR A 170 -9.83 -5.19 14.61
CA THR A 170 -10.92 -4.26 14.31
C THR A 170 -10.39 -2.88 13.99
N PHE A 171 -11.22 -2.04 13.38
CA PHE A 171 -10.93 -0.63 13.23
C PHE A 171 -12.20 0.19 13.25
N PHE A 172 -12.05 1.47 13.53
CA PHE A 172 -13.04 2.48 13.16
C PHE A 172 -12.33 3.75 12.69
N THR A 173 -12.99 4.50 11.82
CA THR A 173 -12.52 5.77 11.26
C THR A 173 -13.73 6.64 10.91
N PHE A 174 -13.48 7.90 10.54
CA PHE A 174 -14.51 8.79 10.01
C PHE A 174 -14.12 9.20 8.60
N LEU A 175 -14.99 8.93 7.63
CA LEU A 175 -14.74 9.24 6.23
C LEU A 175 -15.72 10.29 5.72
N ALA A 176 -15.24 11.23 4.91
CA ALA A 176 -16.07 12.16 4.17
C ALA A 176 -16.30 11.65 2.75
N LYS A 177 -17.51 11.87 2.25
CA LYS A 177 -17.85 11.61 0.84
C LYS A 177 -17.27 12.70 -0.07
N ASP A 178 -16.64 12.29 -1.16
CA ASP A 178 -16.07 13.11 -2.25
C ASP A 178 -15.01 14.16 -1.83
N ASP A 179 -14.45 14.08 -0.61
CA ASP A 179 -13.45 15.01 -0.05
C ASP A 179 -13.76 16.51 -0.27
N LYS A 180 -15.03 16.89 -0.08
CA LYS A 180 -15.47 18.29 -0.20
C LYS A 180 -15.45 18.99 1.16
N GLU A 181 -15.17 20.29 1.13
CA GLU A 181 -15.32 21.15 2.29
C GLU A 181 -16.78 21.10 2.80
N ASN A 182 -16.96 20.85 4.10
CA ASN A 182 -18.26 20.63 4.76
C ASN A 182 -19.02 19.34 4.42
N SER A 183 -18.39 18.34 3.78
CA SER A 183 -19.00 17.01 3.66
C SER A 183 -19.25 16.40 5.04
N PRO A 184 -20.42 15.76 5.29
CA PRO A 184 -20.65 15.06 6.54
C PRO A 184 -19.65 13.91 6.72
N PHE A 185 -19.29 13.66 7.98
CA PHE A 185 -18.46 12.53 8.36
C PHE A 185 -19.32 11.31 8.64
N TYR A 186 -18.96 10.20 8.00
CA TYR A 186 -19.56 8.91 8.23
C TYR A 186 -18.61 8.08 9.08
N ARG A 187 -19.11 7.57 10.21
CA ARG A 187 -18.38 6.58 10.98
C ARG A 187 -18.32 5.30 10.16
N VAL A 188 -17.11 4.80 9.98
CA VAL A 188 -16.82 3.55 9.30
C VAL A 188 -16.20 2.62 10.31
N GLU A 189 -16.76 1.43 10.45
CA GLU A 189 -16.26 0.39 11.33
C GLU A 189 -15.86 -0.82 10.51
N GLY A 190 -14.93 -1.61 11.01
CA GLY A 190 -14.59 -2.84 10.34
C GLY A 190 -13.88 -3.85 11.21
N SER A 191 -13.82 -5.06 10.69
CA SER A 191 -13.13 -6.18 11.31
C SER A 191 -12.41 -6.98 10.24
N PHE A 192 -11.29 -7.58 10.62
CA PHE A 192 -10.49 -8.39 9.73
C PHE A 192 -10.01 -9.63 10.47
N GLU A 193 -10.03 -10.75 9.76
CA GLU A 193 -9.37 -11.99 10.17
C GLU A 193 -8.73 -12.56 8.91
N LEU A 194 -7.41 -12.40 8.78
CA LEU A 194 -6.65 -12.68 7.57
C LEU A 194 -5.66 -13.80 7.84
N GLN A 195 -5.67 -14.81 6.97
CA GLN A 195 -4.84 -16.00 7.11
C GLN A 195 -4.11 -16.31 5.81
N LEU A 196 -2.97 -16.98 5.94
CA LEU A 196 -2.30 -17.66 4.83
C LEU A 196 -3.20 -18.79 4.29
N LYS A 197 -2.94 -19.22 3.05
CA LYS A 197 -3.72 -20.26 2.38
C LYS A 197 -3.64 -21.62 3.10
#